data_AF-A0A2G2ZXM9-F1
#
_entry.id   AF-A0A2G2ZXM9-F1
#
_cell.length_a   1.000
_cell.length_b   1.000
_cell.length_c   1.000
_cell.angle_alpha   90.00
_cell.angle_beta   90.00
_cell.angle_gamma   90.00
#
_symmetry.space_group_name_H-M   'P 1'
#
loop_
_entity.id
_entity.type
_entity.pdbx_description
1 polymer ?
#
loop_
_entity_poly.entity_id
_entity_poly.type
_entity_poly.pdbx_seq_one_letter_code
_entity_poly.pdbx_strand_id
1 'polypeptide(L)'
;MGSPFDVQYVEGIAQQTIGSLDYGLFVAAYVEYLSDELQVPNDILDARLLHQRYAALLWKYEKMKAKKSCASDIKDPRRPKPNSVVPDEEQLVHIE
;
A
#
# COMPACT_ATOMS: atom_id res chain seq x y z
N MET A 1 21.54 0.43 28.04
CA MET A 1 20.08 0.50 28.22
C MET A 1 19.53 1.37 27.09
N GLY A 2 18.67 0.84 26.23
CA GLY A 2 18.11 1.59 25.10
C GLY A 2 17.08 2.62 25.57
N SER A 3 17.01 3.77 24.92
CA SER A 3 15.96 4.76 25.22
C SER A 3 14.58 4.13 25.07
N PRO A 4 13.68 4.30 26.06
CA PRO A 4 12.29 3.92 25.89
C PRO A 4 11.64 4.83 24.84
N PHE A 5 10.75 4.25 24.03
CA PHE A 5 9.90 5.03 23.12
C PHE A 5 8.75 5.63 23.91
N ASP A 6 8.42 6.88 23.62
CA ASP A 6 7.20 7.51 24.13
C ASP A 6 6.00 6.98 23.35
N VAL A 7 5.05 6.35 24.05
CA VAL A 7 3.81 5.81 23.47
C VAL A 7 2.66 6.67 23.95
N GLN A 8 1.90 7.24 23.01
CA GLN A 8 0.70 8.01 23.30
C GLN A 8 -0.56 7.22 22.92
N TYR A 9 -1.53 7.17 23.83
CA TYR A 9 -2.84 6.59 23.57
C TYR A 9 -3.81 7.68 23.15
N VAL A 10 -4.55 7.44 22.06
CA VAL A 10 -5.53 8.38 21.52
C VAL A 10 -6.91 7.73 21.61
N GLU A 11 -7.82 8.35 22.36
CA GLU A 11 -9.21 7.91 22.51
C GLU A 11 -10.14 8.63 21.52
N GLY A 12 -11.32 8.07 21.27
CA GLY A 12 -12.36 8.71 20.44
C GLY A 12 -12.17 8.53 18.93
N ILE A 13 -11.22 7.67 18.51
CA ILE A 13 -11.07 7.31 17.11
C ILE A 13 -12.25 6.42 16.70
N ALA A 14 -12.98 6.83 15.67
CA ALA A 14 -14.05 6.03 15.10
C ALA A 14 -13.51 4.66 14.66
N GLN A 15 -14.10 3.59 15.17
CA GLN A 15 -13.72 2.23 14.78
C GLN A 15 -14.39 1.86 13.46
N GLN A 16 -13.67 1.09 12.66
CA GLN A 16 -14.23 0.50 11.46
C GLN A 16 -15.35 -0.49 11.82
N THR A 17 -16.45 -0.49 11.06
CA THR A 17 -17.57 -1.39 11.28
C THR A 17 -17.13 -2.86 11.17
N ILE A 18 -17.54 -3.68 12.14
CA ILE A 18 -17.27 -5.13 12.15
C ILE A 18 -17.71 -5.75 10.83
N GLY A 19 -16.78 -6.39 10.13
CA GLY A 19 -17.01 -7.05 8.83
C GLY A 19 -16.56 -6.26 7.60
N SER A 20 -16.03 -5.04 7.76
CA SER A 20 -15.38 -4.34 6.65
C SER A 20 -13.98 -4.91 6.38
N LEU A 21 -13.61 -5.05 5.11
CA LEU A 21 -12.30 -5.55 4.67
C LEU A 21 -11.28 -4.42 4.45
N ASP A 22 -11.66 -3.17 4.70
CA ASP A 22 -10.89 -1.97 4.35
C ASP A 22 -9.84 -1.56 5.40
N TYR A 23 -9.33 -2.51 6.20
CA TYR A 23 -8.41 -2.23 7.31
C TYR A 23 -7.17 -1.45 6.87
N GLY A 24 -6.60 -1.79 5.71
CA GLY A 24 -5.42 -1.10 5.18
C GLY A 24 -5.70 0.36 4.84
N LEU A 25 -6.91 0.65 4.36
CA LEU A 25 -7.33 2.00 4.01
C LEU A 25 -7.57 2.85 5.27
N PHE A 26 -8.16 2.24 6.30
CA PHE A 26 -8.35 2.87 7.60
C PHE A 26 -7.01 3.24 8.25
N VAL A 27 -6.04 2.32 8.25
CA VAL A 27 -4.69 2.57 8.79
C VAL A 27 -3.96 3.65 7.98
N ALA A 28 -4.03 3.60 6.65
CA ALA A 28 -3.40 4.62 5.81
C ALA A 28 -3.95 6.03 6.09
N ALA A 29 -5.27 6.15 6.22
CA ALA A 29 -5.92 7.41 6.57
C ALA A 29 -5.54 7.91 7.97
N TYR A 30 -5.40 6.98 8.93
CA TYR A 30 -4.97 7.33 10.28
C TYR A 30 -3.52 7.82 10.33
N VAL A 31 -2.62 7.20 9.56
CA VAL A 31 -1.23 7.64 9.43
C VAL A 31 -1.16 9.01 8.74
N GLU A 32 -1.97 9.27 7.71
CA GLU A 32 -2.08 10.58 7.06
C GLU A 32 -2.57 11.65 8.07
N TYR A 33 -3.61 11.36 8.85
CA TYR A 33 -4.10 12.22 9.93
C TYR A 33 -3.00 12.58 10.95
N LEU A 34 -2.21 11.59 11.39
CA LEU A 34 -1.10 11.83 12.32
C LEU A 34 0.07 12.58 11.69
N SER A 35 0.29 12.41 10.38
CA SER A 35 1.42 13.01 9.68
C SER A 35 1.19 14.47 9.32
N ASP A 36 -0.07 14.86 9.05
CA ASP A 36 -0.38 16.20 8.57
C ASP A 36 -0.54 17.24 9.71
N GLU A 37 -0.52 16.84 11.00
CA GLU A 37 -0.86 17.65 12.19
C GLU A 37 -2.22 18.41 12.10
N LEU A 38 -2.91 18.26 10.98
CA LEU A 38 -4.11 18.97 10.61
C LEU A 38 -5.28 18.17 11.15
N GLN A 39 -6.13 18.84 11.92
CA GLN A 39 -7.45 18.33 12.28
C GLN A 39 -8.26 18.14 10.98
N VAL A 40 -8.06 17.00 10.31
CA VAL A 40 -9.02 16.50 9.35
C VAL A 40 -10.30 16.29 10.16
N PRO A 41 -11.41 16.94 9.77
CA PRO A 41 -12.64 16.87 10.54
C PRO A 41 -12.99 15.41 10.84
N ASN A 42 -13.26 15.12 12.12
CA ASN A 42 -13.68 13.82 12.63
C ASN A 42 -15.04 13.36 12.08
N ASP A 43 -15.59 14.05 11.08
CA ASP A 43 -16.68 13.63 10.21
C ASP A 43 -16.22 12.34 9.52
N ILE A 44 -16.35 11.27 10.31
CA ILE A 44 -16.32 9.86 10.01
C ILE A 44 -15.55 9.62 8.75
N LEU A 45 -14.30 9.17 8.90
CA LEU A 45 -13.50 8.38 7.94
C LEU A 45 -14.44 7.56 7.05
N ASP A 46 -15.05 8.20 6.05
CA ASP A 46 -16.10 7.57 5.27
C ASP A 46 -15.32 6.62 4.40
N ALA A 47 -15.43 5.34 4.72
CA ALA A 47 -14.71 4.29 4.02
C ALA A 47 -14.87 4.48 2.50
N ARG A 48 -16.01 5.00 2.05
CA ARG A 48 -16.25 5.35 0.65
C ARG A 48 -15.40 6.52 0.15
N LEU A 49 -15.30 7.63 0.90
CA LEU A 49 -14.46 8.77 0.53
C LEU A 49 -12.98 8.43 0.54
N LEU A 50 -12.52 7.69 1.57
CA LEU A 50 -11.15 7.19 1.64
C LEU A 50 -10.85 6.28 0.46
N HIS A 51 -11.79 5.37 0.13
CA HIS A 51 -11.59 4.43 -0.95
C HIS A 51 -11.51 5.15 -2.29
N GLN A 52 -12.34 6.18 -2.51
CA GLN A 52 -12.24 7.04 -3.69
C GLN A 52 -10.91 7.79 -3.78
N ARG A 53 -10.42 8.38 -2.67
CA ARG A 53 -9.11 9.07 -2.65
C ARG A 53 -7.98 8.11 -2.97
N TYR A 54 -7.94 6.95 -2.31
CA TYR A 54 -6.89 5.96 -2.51
C TYR A 54 -6.93 5.37 -3.93
N ALA A 55 -8.11 5.06 -4.46
CA ALA A 55 -8.27 4.62 -5.84
C ALA A 55 -7.77 5.68 -6.85
N ALA A 56 -8.06 6.96 -6.61
CA ALA A 56 -7.57 8.04 -7.45
C ALA A 56 -6.04 8.20 -7.39
N LEU A 57 -5.45 8.05 -6.19
CA LEU A 57 -4.00 8.07 -6.00
C LEU A 57 -3.31 6.89 -6.69
N LEU A 58 -3.85 5.67 -6.52
CA LEU A 58 -3.33 4.46 -7.14
C LEU A 58 -3.38 4.57 -8.67
N TRP A 59 -4.50 5.04 -9.21
CA TRP A 59 -4.64 5.29 -10.65
C TRP A 59 -3.63 6.31 -11.20
N LYS A 60 -3.36 7.40 -10.46
CA LYS A 60 -2.32 8.37 -10.83
C LYS A 60 -0.93 7.75 -10.80
N TYR A 61 -0.63 6.95 -9.78
CA TYR A 61 0.65 6.26 -9.66
C TYR A 61 0.87 5.26 -10.80
N GLU A 62 -0.12 4.43 -11.10
CA GLU A 62 -0.07 3.49 -12.22
C GLU A 62 0.17 4.20 -13.55
N LYS A 63 -0.55 5.30 -13.81
CA LYS A 63 -0.32 6.14 -15.00
C LYS A 63 1.10 6.70 -15.06
N MET A 64 1.63 7.19 -13.93
CA MET A 64 3.00 7.72 -13.88
C MET A 64 4.03 6.61 -14.09
N LYS A 65 3.81 5.44 -13.50
CA LYS A 65 4.68 4.26 -13.65
C LYS A 65 4.68 3.77 -15.09
N ALA A 66 3.51 3.67 -15.73
CA ALA A 66 3.36 3.29 -17.13
C ALA A 66 4.02 4.31 -18.08
N LYS A 67 3.88 5.62 -17.80
CA LYS A 67 4.57 6.66 -18.55
C LYS A 67 6.09 6.56 -18.40
N LYS A 68 6.58 6.30 -17.19
CA LYS A 68 8.02 6.15 -16.90
C LYS A 68 8.61 4.90 -17.56
N SER A 69 7.90 3.77 -17.56
CA SER A 69 8.34 2.54 -18.25
C SER A 69 8.31 2.69 -19.78
N CYS A 70 7.34 3.43 -20.32
CA CYS A 70 7.28 3.71 -21.76
C CYS A 70 8.43 4.64 -22.22
N ALA A 71 8.89 5.55 -21.34
CA ALA A 71 10.05 6.39 -21.61
C ALA A 71 11.39 5.65 -21.50
N SER A 72 11.50 4.56 -20.72
CA SER A 72 12.73 3.77 -20.63
C SER A 72 12.92 2.78 -21.78
N ASP A 73 11.85 2.38 -22.46
CA ASP A 73 11.90 1.39 -23.56
C ASP A 73 12.41 1.97 -24.90
N ILE A 74 12.69 3.28 -25.01
CA ILE A 74 13.10 3.92 -26.27
C ILE A 74 14.62 3.82 -26.54
N LYS A 75 15.43 3.38 -25.57
CA LYS A 75 16.90 3.31 -25.74
C LYS A 75 17.59 2.07 -25.19
N ASP A 76 16.90 0.99 -24.84
CA ASP A 76 17.57 -0.27 -24.47
C ASP A 76 17.55 -1.29 -25.63
N PRO A 77 18.69 -1.53 -26.33
CA PRO A 77 18.78 -2.57 -27.36
C PRO A 77 18.76 -3.99 -26.78
N ARG A 78 18.65 -4.16 -25.46
CA ARG A 78 19.16 -5.32 -24.75
C ARG A 78 18.10 -6.11 -23.98
N ARG A 79 16.85 -6.18 -24.46
CA ARG A 79 15.92 -7.22 -23.96
C ARG A 79 16.31 -8.58 -24.54
N PRO A 80 16.87 -9.53 -23.75
CA PRO A 80 16.96 -10.91 -24.19
C PRO A 80 15.57 -11.53 -24.05
N LYS A 81 15.17 -12.34 -25.05
CA LYS A 81 13.94 -13.14 -25.01
C LYS A 81 13.81 -13.85 -23.65
N PRO A 82 12.68 -13.73 -22.93
CA PRO A 82 12.40 -14.62 -21.81
C PRO A 82 11.99 -15.97 -22.42
N ASN A 83 12.93 -16.91 -22.48
CA ASN A 83 12.58 -18.30 -22.71
C ASN A 83 11.86 -18.77 -21.45
N SER A 84 10.57 -19.11 -21.58
CA SER A 84 9.82 -19.79 -20.54
C SER A 84 10.41 -21.19 -20.35
N VAL A 85 11.25 -21.36 -19.35
CA VAL A 85 11.58 -22.68 -18.82
C VAL A 85 10.52 -23.00 -17.77
N VAL A 86 9.75 -24.06 -18.03
CA VAL A 86 8.82 -24.69 -17.08
C VAL A 86 9.61 -25.09 -15.83
N PRO A 87 9.16 -24.76 -14.60
CA PRO A 87 9.76 -25.34 -13.40
C PRO A 87 9.32 -26.80 -13.36
N ASP A 88 10.29 -27.70 -13.50
CA ASP A 88 10.11 -29.13 -13.25
C ASP A 88 9.82 -29.32 -11.75
N GLU A 89 8.64 -29.85 -11.47
CA GLU A 89 8.14 -30.13 -10.14
C GLU A 89 8.79 -31.40 -9.63
N GLU A 90 9.91 -31.33 -8.90
CA GLU A 90 10.39 -32.45 -8.07
C GLU A 90 11.66 -32.09 -7.26
N GLN A 91 11.52 -31.42 -6.10
CA GLN A 91 12.45 -31.61 -4.98
C GLN A 91 11.70 -31.44 -3.64
N LEU A 92 11.01 -32.51 -3.22
CA LEU A 92 10.72 -32.79 -1.82
C LEU A 92 12.05 -33.06 -1.11
N VAL A 93 12.48 -32.14 -0.25
CA VAL A 93 13.56 -32.44 0.72
C VAL A 93 12.90 -32.68 2.06
N HIS A 94 12.97 -33.94 2.51
CA HIS A 94 12.69 -34.35 3.87
C HIS A 94 13.66 -33.68 4.84
N ILE A 95 13.14 -33.20 5.97
CA ILE A 95 13.94 -32.78 7.11
C ILE A 95 13.62 -33.77 8.24
N GLU A 96 14.69 -34.29 8.82
CA GLU A 96 14.78 -35.31 9.88
C GLU A 96 14.14 -34.88 11.22
#